data_AF-A0A098ENM8-F1
#
_entry.id   AF-A0A098ENM8-F1
#
_cell.length_a   1.000
_cell.length_b   1.000
_cell.length_c   1.000
_cell.angle_alpha   90.00
_cell.angle_beta   90.00
_cell.angle_gamma   90.00
#
_symmetry.space_group_name_H-M   'P 1'
#
loop_
_entity.id
_entity.type
_entity.pdbx_description
1 polymer ?
#
loop_
_entity_poly.entity_id
_entity_poly.type
_entity_poly.pdbx_seq_one_letter_code
_entity_poly.pdbx_strand_id
1 'polypeptide(L)'
;MKIRLLKEGYKGDEQLYLAFKNGEVNDDSFFSEEIVETGEAPDFPFYMGKGSEEKRKADFLAAFQVIANHYVKLDRDIHFDERFWHSLLITKKRAYILENYPQALDNYREFCNIVIKVFDWENYIYKCILAVEYVEDSKEQAFSKEQYYELIIENLDIFNYLIKYSIFRNGEFLIKVLTVIHNLGLSEILKAKITDRPDLGKDERYGRRVIFELNKAYPVLMSPLLDVKELEVEFLKALGNYYDVTGDKKEEEVPPSKPSLLKRFANIYR
;
A
#
# COMPACT_ATOMS: atom_id res chain seq x y z
N MET A 1 -14.89 2.25 -22.47
CA MET A 1 -14.56 0.97 -23.14
C MET A 1 -15.27 -0.20 -22.48
N LYS A 2 -15.41 -1.33 -23.18
CA LYS A 2 -15.99 -2.58 -22.63
C LYS A 2 -14.90 -3.60 -22.33
N ILE A 3 -14.98 -4.22 -21.16
CA ILE A 3 -14.06 -5.26 -20.69
C ILE A 3 -14.90 -6.50 -20.39
N ARG A 4 -14.72 -7.54 -21.20
CA ARG A 4 -15.34 -8.84 -20.96
C ARG A 4 -14.52 -9.57 -19.89
N LEU A 5 -15.20 -10.09 -18.87
CA LEU A 5 -14.52 -10.73 -17.75
C LEU A 5 -14.05 -12.14 -18.12
N LEU A 6 -12.92 -12.56 -17.57
CA LEU A 6 -12.45 -13.95 -17.64
C LEU A 6 -13.43 -14.89 -16.92
N LYS A 7 -13.53 -16.13 -17.41
CA LYS A 7 -14.32 -17.18 -16.73
C LYS A 7 -13.71 -17.54 -15.38
N GLU A 8 -14.53 -18.04 -14.48
CA GLU A 8 -14.04 -18.65 -13.23
C GLU A 8 -13.00 -19.74 -13.50
N GLY A 9 -12.01 -19.84 -12.61
CA GLY A 9 -10.94 -20.84 -12.72
C GLY A 9 -9.81 -20.50 -13.70
N TYR A 10 -9.85 -19.36 -14.40
CA TYR A 10 -8.82 -18.93 -15.36
C TYR A 10 -7.38 -18.97 -14.83
N LYS A 11 -7.17 -18.82 -13.52
CA LYS A 11 -5.84 -18.90 -12.88
C LYS A 11 -5.19 -20.29 -12.92
N GLY A 12 -5.95 -21.33 -13.26
CA GLY A 12 -5.43 -22.67 -13.49
C GLY A 12 -5.23 -23.00 -14.96
N ASP A 13 -5.60 -22.10 -15.87
CA ASP A 13 -5.60 -22.35 -17.30
C ASP A 13 -4.27 -21.91 -17.93
N GLU A 14 -3.37 -22.87 -18.13
CA GLU A 14 -2.10 -22.61 -18.81
C GLU A 14 -2.27 -22.21 -20.29
N GLN A 15 -3.41 -22.55 -20.92
CA GLN A 15 -3.69 -22.12 -22.30
C GLN A 15 -3.88 -20.60 -22.37
N LEU A 16 -4.41 -19.97 -21.33
CA LEU A 16 -4.52 -18.51 -21.26
C LEU A 16 -3.15 -17.84 -21.33
N TYR A 17 -2.13 -18.42 -20.66
CA TYR A 17 -0.75 -17.94 -20.74
C TYR A 17 -0.17 -18.11 -22.15
N LEU A 18 -0.37 -19.27 -22.79
CA LEU A 18 0.11 -19.50 -24.15
C LEU A 18 -0.55 -18.51 -25.13
N ALA A 19 -1.86 -18.31 -25.02
CA ALA A 19 -2.58 -17.32 -25.79
C ALA A 19 -2.06 -15.90 -25.52
N PHE A 20 -1.80 -15.54 -24.25
CA PHE A 20 -1.23 -14.23 -23.90
C PHE A 20 0.14 -14.02 -24.53
N LYS A 21 1.01 -15.03 -24.45
CA LYS A 21 2.34 -15.02 -25.04
C LYS A 21 2.27 -14.83 -26.55
N ASN A 22 1.40 -15.55 -27.23
CA ASN A 22 1.25 -15.48 -28.69
C ASN A 22 0.45 -14.27 -29.18
N GLY A 23 -0.26 -13.57 -28.29
CA GLY A 23 -1.16 -12.46 -28.67
C GLY A 23 -2.52 -12.93 -29.19
N GLU A 24 -2.95 -14.11 -28.77
CA GLU A 24 -4.14 -14.83 -29.25
C GLU A 24 -5.26 -14.87 -28.20
N VAL A 25 -5.24 -13.98 -27.19
CA VAL A 25 -6.25 -13.94 -26.10
C VAL A 25 -7.62 -13.43 -26.54
N ASN A 26 -7.92 -13.45 -27.84
CA ASN A 26 -9.22 -13.05 -28.37
C ASN A 26 -10.20 -14.23 -28.46
N ASP A 27 -9.79 -15.44 -28.08
CA ASP A 27 -10.66 -16.61 -28.04
C ASP A 27 -11.74 -16.44 -26.96
N ASP A 28 -13.00 -16.55 -27.39
CA ASP A 28 -14.19 -16.51 -26.53
C ASP A 28 -14.18 -17.59 -25.45
N SER A 29 -13.39 -18.66 -25.64
CA SER A 29 -13.26 -19.75 -24.68
C SER A 29 -12.76 -19.30 -23.29
N PHE A 30 -11.99 -18.20 -23.21
CA PHE A 30 -11.43 -17.67 -21.96
C PHE A 30 -12.38 -16.76 -21.18
N PHE A 31 -13.46 -16.25 -21.79
CA PHE A 31 -14.26 -15.16 -21.24
C PHE A 31 -15.69 -15.56 -20.88
N SER A 32 -16.23 -15.00 -19.80
CA SER A 32 -17.63 -15.11 -19.42
C SER A 32 -18.50 -14.14 -20.23
N GLU A 33 -19.81 -14.21 -20.08
CA GLU A 33 -20.74 -13.24 -20.68
C GLU A 33 -20.80 -11.91 -19.90
N GLU A 34 -20.12 -11.82 -18.76
CA GLU A 34 -20.09 -10.61 -17.93
C GLU A 34 -19.21 -9.54 -18.59
N ILE A 35 -19.74 -8.32 -18.67
CA ILE A 35 -19.06 -7.17 -19.26
C ILE A 35 -19.11 -6.00 -18.29
N VAL A 36 -17.94 -5.43 -18.01
CA VAL A 36 -17.81 -4.18 -17.26
C VAL A 36 -17.56 -3.04 -18.25
N GLU A 37 -18.37 -2.00 -18.17
CA GLU A 37 -18.17 -0.75 -18.90
C GLU A 37 -17.38 0.22 -18.02
N THR A 38 -16.27 0.72 -18.54
CA THR A 38 -15.40 1.67 -17.84
C THR A 38 -15.07 2.86 -18.76
N GLY A 39 -14.53 3.94 -18.21
CA GLY A 39 -14.07 5.10 -18.97
C GLY A 39 -12.81 4.84 -19.78
N GLU A 40 -11.92 5.82 -19.79
CA GLU A 40 -10.53 5.64 -20.21
C GLU A 40 -9.78 4.83 -19.14
N ALA A 41 -8.93 3.90 -19.58
CA ALA A 41 -8.13 3.06 -18.72
C ALA A 41 -6.67 3.28 -19.16
N PRO A 42 -6.00 4.34 -18.70
CA PRO A 42 -4.60 4.58 -19.04
C PRO A 42 -3.68 3.58 -18.34
N ASP A 43 -2.47 3.44 -18.88
CA ASP A 43 -1.45 2.54 -18.33
C ASP A 43 -0.87 3.11 -17.03
N PHE A 44 -0.46 2.21 -16.13
CA PHE A 44 0.23 2.59 -14.90
C PHE A 44 1.10 1.44 -14.39
N PRO A 45 2.14 1.72 -13.59
CA PRO A 45 2.96 0.68 -13.00
C PRO A 45 2.16 -0.18 -12.02
N PHE A 46 2.19 -1.51 -12.20
CA PHE A 46 1.46 -2.45 -11.34
C PHE A 46 2.31 -3.65 -10.89
N TYR A 47 3.60 -3.67 -11.20
CA TYR A 47 4.54 -4.65 -10.67
C TYR A 47 5.82 -3.94 -10.23
N MET A 48 5.89 -3.63 -8.94
CA MET A 48 6.87 -2.69 -8.36
C MET A 48 7.84 -3.36 -7.35
N GLY A 49 8.00 -4.68 -7.48
CA GLY A 49 8.85 -5.47 -6.57
C GLY A 49 10.33 -5.50 -6.92
N LYS A 50 10.73 -4.95 -8.08
CA LYS A 50 12.09 -4.95 -8.60
C LYS A 50 12.52 -3.51 -8.93
N GLY A 51 13.79 -3.18 -8.71
CA GLY A 51 14.36 -1.86 -9.03
C GLY A 51 14.97 -1.16 -7.81
N SER A 52 15.49 0.05 -8.04
CA SER A 52 15.98 0.91 -6.96
C SER A 52 14.82 1.48 -6.14
N GLU A 53 15.12 2.01 -4.96
CA GLU A 53 14.11 2.62 -4.10
C GLU A 53 13.49 3.87 -4.75
N GLU A 54 14.30 4.66 -5.45
CA GLU A 54 13.86 5.85 -6.20
C GLU A 54 12.89 5.46 -7.32
N LYS A 55 13.23 4.42 -8.10
CA LYS A 55 12.34 3.92 -9.15
C LYS A 55 11.03 3.42 -8.55
N ARG A 56 11.09 2.65 -7.47
CA ARG A 56 9.90 2.15 -6.79
C ARG A 56 9.00 3.29 -6.30
N LYS A 57 9.60 4.36 -5.72
CA LYS A 57 8.85 5.55 -5.31
C LYS A 57 8.16 6.22 -6.49
N ALA A 58 8.89 6.41 -7.60
CA ALA A 58 8.32 6.99 -8.82
C ALA A 58 7.18 6.13 -9.39
N ASP A 59 7.35 4.81 -9.45
CA ASP A 59 6.34 3.89 -9.97
C ASP A 59 5.06 3.92 -9.14
N PHE A 60 5.16 3.94 -7.80
CA PHE A 60 3.99 4.06 -6.93
C PHE A 60 3.27 5.41 -7.10
N LEU A 61 4.01 6.52 -7.16
CA LEU A 61 3.40 7.84 -7.36
C LEU A 61 2.66 7.91 -8.70
N ALA A 62 3.27 7.40 -9.77
CA ALA A 62 2.63 7.34 -11.09
C ALA A 62 1.36 6.48 -11.04
N ALA A 63 1.41 5.33 -10.36
CA ALA A 63 0.24 4.48 -10.18
C ALA A 63 -0.88 5.17 -9.41
N PHE A 64 -0.58 5.83 -8.29
CA PHE A 64 -1.57 6.55 -7.49
C PHE A 64 -2.23 7.67 -8.30
N GLN A 65 -1.45 8.46 -9.03
CA GLN A 65 -1.97 9.55 -9.86
C GLN A 65 -2.92 9.04 -10.95
N VAL A 66 -2.54 7.98 -11.66
CA VAL A 66 -3.39 7.39 -12.69
C VAL A 66 -4.67 6.82 -12.09
N ILE A 67 -4.57 6.10 -10.96
CA ILE A 67 -5.73 5.50 -10.29
C ILE A 67 -6.68 6.58 -9.78
N ALA A 68 -6.17 7.62 -9.11
CA ALA A 68 -6.98 8.73 -8.60
C ALA A 68 -7.72 9.48 -9.72
N ASN A 69 -7.09 9.67 -10.89
CA ASN A 69 -7.69 10.46 -11.96
C ASN A 69 -8.69 9.68 -12.83
N HIS A 70 -8.43 8.38 -13.04
CA HIS A 70 -9.13 7.58 -14.04
C HIS A 70 -9.92 6.40 -13.47
N TYR A 71 -9.40 5.74 -12.43
CA TYR A 71 -9.98 4.50 -11.93
C TYR A 71 -10.86 4.70 -10.70
N VAL A 72 -10.59 5.68 -9.83
CA VAL A 72 -11.34 5.92 -8.57
C VAL A 72 -12.85 6.20 -8.78
N LYS A 73 -13.24 6.54 -10.01
CA LYS A 73 -14.63 6.80 -10.40
C LYS A 73 -15.42 5.52 -10.68
N LEU A 74 -14.77 4.37 -10.74
CA LEU A 74 -15.45 3.10 -10.91
C LEU A 74 -16.21 2.76 -9.63
N ASP A 75 -17.25 1.94 -9.77
CA ASP A 75 -17.97 1.43 -8.62
C ASP A 75 -17.01 0.65 -7.73
N ARG A 76 -17.17 0.79 -6.42
CA ARG A 76 -16.29 0.16 -5.42
C ARG A 76 -16.24 -1.37 -5.57
N ASP A 77 -17.33 -1.98 -6.01
CA ASP A 77 -17.38 -3.42 -6.28
C ASP A 77 -16.41 -3.82 -7.40
N ILE A 78 -16.18 -2.93 -8.39
CA ILE A 78 -15.23 -3.14 -9.48
C ILE A 78 -13.80 -2.92 -8.99
N HIS A 79 -13.55 -1.92 -8.12
CA HIS A 79 -12.23 -1.69 -7.54
C HIS A 79 -11.65 -2.94 -6.89
N PHE A 80 -12.51 -3.72 -6.21
CA PHE A 80 -12.09 -4.94 -5.53
C PHE A 80 -12.43 -6.23 -6.27
N ASP A 81 -12.82 -6.15 -7.54
CA ASP A 81 -13.01 -7.32 -8.41
C ASP A 81 -11.69 -7.75 -9.05
N GLU A 82 -11.12 -8.83 -8.55
CA GLU A 82 -9.94 -9.47 -9.11
C GLU A 82 -10.08 -9.83 -10.59
N ARG A 83 -11.23 -10.39 -10.99
CA ARG A 83 -11.45 -10.83 -12.38
C ARG A 83 -11.43 -9.63 -13.30
N PHE A 84 -12.00 -8.49 -12.88
CA PHE A 84 -11.94 -7.25 -13.63
C PHE A 84 -10.50 -6.82 -13.92
N TRP A 85 -9.65 -6.72 -12.89
CA TRP A 85 -8.26 -6.28 -13.08
C TRP A 85 -7.47 -7.22 -13.98
N HIS A 86 -7.59 -8.53 -13.79
CA HIS A 86 -6.89 -9.49 -14.64
C HIS A 86 -7.40 -9.47 -16.08
N SER A 87 -8.71 -9.29 -16.29
CA SER A 87 -9.30 -9.13 -17.63
C SER A 87 -8.83 -7.84 -18.31
N LEU A 88 -8.75 -6.73 -17.58
CA LEU A 88 -8.20 -5.47 -18.08
C LEU A 88 -6.73 -5.66 -18.50
N LEU A 89 -5.90 -6.26 -17.65
CA LEU A 89 -4.48 -6.46 -17.91
C LEU A 89 -4.25 -7.29 -19.17
N ILE A 90 -4.95 -8.42 -19.27
CA ILE A 90 -4.81 -9.36 -20.37
C ILE A 90 -5.31 -8.78 -21.69
N THR A 91 -6.46 -8.10 -21.69
CA THR A 91 -7.11 -7.66 -22.94
C THR A 91 -6.68 -6.29 -23.41
N LYS A 92 -6.29 -5.38 -22.50
CA LYS A 92 -6.00 -3.97 -22.84
C LYS A 92 -4.57 -3.56 -22.55
N LYS A 93 -3.82 -4.30 -21.71
CA LYS A 93 -2.49 -3.87 -21.23
C LYS A 93 -1.35 -4.73 -21.74
N ARG A 94 -1.58 -5.64 -22.69
CA ARG A 94 -0.55 -6.52 -23.23
C ARG A 94 0.68 -5.75 -23.71
N ALA A 95 0.51 -4.71 -24.54
CA ALA A 95 1.65 -3.94 -25.06
C ALA A 95 2.50 -3.35 -23.92
N TYR A 96 1.85 -2.70 -22.95
CA TYR A 96 2.49 -2.16 -21.76
C TYR A 96 3.24 -3.22 -20.95
N ILE A 97 2.63 -4.41 -20.76
CA ILE A 97 3.25 -5.55 -20.06
C ILE A 97 4.52 -6.01 -20.78
N LEU A 98 4.48 -6.15 -22.11
CA LEU A 98 5.63 -6.61 -22.87
C LEU A 98 6.80 -5.63 -22.83
N GLU A 99 6.50 -4.34 -22.79
CA GLU A 99 7.51 -3.29 -22.70
C GLU A 99 8.12 -3.19 -21.29
N ASN A 100 7.28 -3.21 -20.25
CA ASN A 100 7.72 -2.88 -18.88
C ASN A 100 8.04 -4.12 -18.03
N TYR A 101 7.40 -5.25 -18.32
CA TYR A 101 7.50 -6.50 -17.57
C TYR A 101 7.73 -7.72 -18.50
N PRO A 102 8.77 -7.69 -19.36
CA PRO A 102 8.99 -8.75 -20.35
C PRO A 102 9.13 -10.15 -19.73
N GLN A 103 9.59 -10.25 -18.48
CA GLN A 103 9.70 -11.50 -17.74
C GLN A 103 8.35 -12.24 -17.55
N ALA A 104 7.21 -11.56 -17.74
CA ALA A 104 5.90 -12.20 -17.77
C ALA A 104 5.78 -13.27 -18.88
N LEU A 105 6.67 -13.25 -19.88
CA LEU A 105 6.74 -14.23 -20.96
C LEU A 105 7.71 -15.40 -20.69
N ASP A 106 8.45 -15.38 -19.58
CA ASP A 106 9.47 -16.37 -19.28
C ASP A 106 8.83 -17.75 -19.04
N ASN A 107 7.78 -17.78 -18.20
CA ASN A 107 7.05 -18.99 -17.85
C ASN A 107 5.70 -18.66 -17.19
N TYR A 108 4.85 -19.69 -17.05
CA TYR A 108 3.54 -19.59 -16.44
C TYR A 108 3.57 -18.99 -15.02
N ARG A 109 4.59 -19.33 -14.23
CA ARG A 109 4.72 -18.83 -12.86
C ARG A 109 4.98 -17.32 -12.83
N GLU A 110 5.85 -16.80 -13.69
CA GLU A 110 6.08 -15.35 -13.78
C GLU A 110 4.84 -14.62 -14.31
N PHE A 111 4.14 -15.18 -15.30
CA PHE A 111 2.85 -14.67 -15.75
C PHE A 111 1.84 -14.59 -14.58
N CYS A 112 1.72 -15.65 -13.79
CA CYS A 112 0.87 -15.67 -12.61
C CYS A 112 1.28 -14.65 -11.55
N ASN A 113 2.57 -14.43 -11.34
CA ASN A 113 3.07 -13.48 -10.34
C ASN A 113 2.91 -12.01 -10.74
N ILE A 114 2.77 -11.72 -12.04
CA ILE A 114 2.78 -10.36 -12.57
C ILE A 114 1.40 -9.96 -13.07
N VAL A 115 0.76 -10.80 -13.89
CA VAL A 115 -0.46 -10.45 -14.64
C VAL A 115 -1.72 -10.92 -13.92
N ILE A 116 -1.70 -12.13 -13.35
CA ILE A 116 -2.87 -12.71 -12.68
C ILE A 116 -2.62 -13.04 -11.20
N LYS A 117 -1.82 -12.21 -10.53
CA LYS A 117 -1.47 -12.40 -9.12
C LYS A 117 -2.70 -12.29 -8.25
N VAL A 118 -2.84 -13.23 -7.31
CA VAL A 118 -3.91 -13.21 -6.30
C VAL A 118 -4.14 -11.80 -5.76
N PHE A 119 -5.38 -11.34 -5.85
CA PHE A 119 -5.76 -9.97 -5.54
C PHE A 119 -5.97 -9.76 -4.04
N ASP A 120 -4.85 -9.74 -3.32
CA ASP A 120 -4.80 -9.52 -1.89
C ASP A 120 -3.81 -8.40 -1.52
N TRP A 121 -3.51 -8.28 -0.23
CA TRP A 121 -2.59 -7.27 0.29
C TRP A 121 -1.17 -7.34 -0.30
N GLU A 122 -0.77 -8.41 -0.98
CA GLU A 122 0.51 -8.47 -1.70
C GLU A 122 0.44 -7.91 -3.12
N ASN A 123 -0.76 -7.83 -3.70
CA ASN A 123 -0.97 -7.34 -5.06
C ASN A 123 -0.80 -5.80 -5.10
N TYR A 124 0.01 -5.32 -6.05
CA TYR A 124 0.30 -3.88 -6.15
C TYR A 124 -0.91 -3.06 -6.59
N ILE A 125 -1.79 -3.58 -7.45
CA ILE A 125 -3.01 -2.88 -7.84
C ILE A 125 -3.91 -2.72 -6.61
N TYR A 126 -4.13 -3.81 -5.86
CA TYR A 126 -4.90 -3.78 -4.62
C TYR A 126 -4.35 -2.74 -3.62
N LYS A 127 -3.02 -2.72 -3.42
CA LYS A 127 -2.35 -1.71 -2.59
C LYS A 127 -2.63 -0.28 -3.05
N CYS A 128 -2.50 -0.04 -4.35
CA CYS A 128 -2.65 1.31 -4.90
C CYS A 128 -4.10 1.79 -4.81
N ILE A 129 -5.07 0.92 -5.06
CA ILE A 129 -6.48 1.24 -4.89
C ILE A 129 -6.78 1.62 -3.45
N LEU A 130 -6.34 0.82 -2.47
CA LEU A 130 -6.56 1.16 -1.06
C LEU A 130 -5.88 2.47 -0.66
N ALA A 131 -4.63 2.68 -1.12
CA ALA A 131 -3.92 3.92 -0.85
C ALA A 131 -4.69 5.14 -1.39
N VAL A 132 -5.15 5.06 -2.64
CA VAL A 132 -5.92 6.12 -3.29
C VAL A 132 -7.28 6.30 -2.61
N GLU A 133 -8.10 5.26 -2.45
CA GLU A 133 -9.41 5.37 -1.77
C GLU A 133 -9.28 6.03 -0.39
N TYR A 134 -8.30 5.59 0.43
CA TYR A 134 -8.13 6.15 1.77
C TYR A 134 -7.71 7.62 1.79
N VAL A 135 -6.90 8.05 0.82
CA VAL A 135 -6.47 9.45 0.71
C VAL A 135 -7.56 10.31 0.08
N GLU A 136 -8.26 9.81 -0.94
CA GLU A 136 -9.30 10.56 -1.64
C GLU A 136 -10.57 10.72 -0.79
N ASP A 137 -10.96 9.70 -0.02
CA ASP A 137 -12.16 9.71 0.84
C ASP A 137 -11.95 10.41 2.19
N SER A 138 -10.71 10.77 2.54
CA SER A 138 -10.41 11.42 3.81
C SER A 138 -10.99 12.83 3.87
N LYS A 139 -11.89 13.07 4.83
CA LYS A 139 -12.64 14.32 5.00
C LYS A 139 -11.82 15.46 5.60
N GLU A 140 -10.90 15.13 6.50
CA GLU A 140 -10.06 16.09 7.22
C GLU A 140 -8.59 15.72 7.02
N GLN A 141 -7.88 16.59 6.30
CA GLN A 141 -6.51 16.33 5.86
C GLN A 141 -5.58 17.40 6.42
N ALA A 142 -4.58 16.97 7.20
CA ALA A 142 -3.54 17.88 7.69
C ALA A 142 -2.52 18.24 6.61
N PHE A 143 -2.40 17.39 5.58
CA PHE A 143 -1.49 17.53 4.45
C PHE A 143 -2.25 17.42 3.13
N SER A 144 -1.60 17.79 2.03
CA SER A 144 -2.15 17.52 0.69
C SER A 144 -2.21 16.02 0.39
N LYS A 145 -3.05 15.64 -0.58
CA LYS A 145 -3.18 14.25 -1.05
C LYS A 145 -1.85 13.70 -1.55
N GLU A 146 -1.11 14.52 -2.29
CA GLU A 146 0.22 14.20 -2.80
C GLU A 146 1.21 13.92 -1.66
N GLN A 147 1.15 14.70 -0.57
CA GLN A 147 1.97 14.43 0.61
C GLN A 147 1.57 13.13 1.30
N TYR A 148 0.28 12.79 1.37
CA TYR A 148 -0.14 11.50 1.92
C TYR A 148 0.29 10.32 1.06
N TYR A 149 0.26 10.46 -0.26
CA TYR A 149 0.85 9.49 -1.19
C TYR A 149 2.33 9.25 -0.91
N GLU A 150 3.12 10.32 -0.73
CA GLU A 150 4.53 10.20 -0.35
C GLU A 150 4.70 9.53 1.02
N LEU A 151 3.90 9.91 2.02
CA LEU A 151 3.93 9.30 3.35
C LEU A 151 3.61 7.80 3.33
N ILE A 152 2.67 7.36 2.50
CA ILE A 152 2.38 5.93 2.30
C ILE A 152 3.60 5.21 1.75
N ILE A 153 4.25 5.77 0.72
CA ILE A 153 5.42 5.15 0.08
C ILE A 153 6.60 5.09 1.04
N GLU A 154 6.83 6.16 1.79
CA GLU A 154 7.88 6.25 2.79
C GLU A 154 7.63 5.30 3.97
N ASN A 155 6.39 4.88 4.20
CA ASN A 155 6.01 4.01 5.32
C ASN A 155 5.33 2.71 4.83
N LEU A 156 5.76 2.16 3.68
CA LEU A 156 5.16 0.98 3.06
C LEU A 156 5.09 -0.24 3.97
N ASP A 157 6.03 -0.44 4.90
CA ASP A 157 5.97 -1.59 5.82
C ASP A 157 4.74 -1.51 6.74
N ILE A 158 4.48 -0.33 7.29
CA ILE A 158 3.30 -0.06 8.13
C ILE A 158 2.04 -0.14 7.29
N PHE A 159 2.02 0.51 6.12
CA PHE A 159 0.88 0.45 5.21
C PHE A 159 0.53 -1.00 4.86
N ASN A 160 1.51 -1.81 4.43
CA ASN A 160 1.33 -3.24 4.14
C ASN A 160 0.80 -4.01 5.36
N TYR A 161 1.31 -3.72 6.56
CA TYR A 161 0.84 -4.34 7.80
C TYR A 161 -0.64 -4.01 8.08
N LEU A 162 -1.04 -2.74 7.93
CA LEU A 162 -2.42 -2.28 8.13
C LEU A 162 -3.37 -2.92 7.12
N ILE A 163 -3.01 -2.97 5.84
CA ILE A 163 -3.92 -3.56 4.82
C ILE A 163 -3.91 -5.08 4.85
N LYS A 164 -2.90 -5.73 5.45
CA LYS A 164 -2.87 -7.20 5.58
C LYS A 164 -3.98 -7.72 6.47
N TYR A 165 -4.24 -7.05 7.60
CA TYR A 165 -5.23 -7.50 8.58
C TYR A 165 -6.53 -6.69 8.47
N SER A 166 -7.66 -7.35 8.26
CA SER A 166 -8.96 -6.70 8.05
C SER A 166 -9.35 -5.75 9.18
N ILE A 167 -8.99 -6.07 10.43
CA ILE A 167 -9.25 -5.22 11.60
C ILE A 167 -8.60 -3.83 11.53
N PHE A 168 -7.55 -3.67 10.72
CA PHE A 168 -6.81 -2.42 10.55
C PHE A 168 -7.15 -1.67 9.26
N ARG A 169 -7.99 -2.24 8.39
CA ARG A 169 -8.38 -1.65 7.11
C ARG A 169 -9.38 -0.52 7.30
N ASN A 170 -8.88 0.62 7.78
CA ASN A 170 -9.64 1.84 7.99
C ASN A 170 -8.83 3.03 7.47
N GLY A 171 -9.39 3.75 6.48
CA GLY A 171 -8.70 4.88 5.84
C GLY A 171 -8.42 6.03 6.80
N GLU A 172 -9.38 6.38 7.66
CA GLU A 172 -9.20 7.45 8.65
C GLU A 172 -8.07 7.10 9.64
N PHE A 173 -8.01 5.85 10.10
CA PHE A 173 -6.93 5.38 10.97
C PHE A 173 -5.57 5.47 10.27
N LEU A 174 -5.46 5.05 9.02
CA LEU A 174 -4.23 5.17 8.24
C LEU A 174 -3.78 6.64 8.15
N ILE A 175 -4.69 7.54 7.79
CA ILE A 175 -4.38 8.97 7.64
C ILE A 175 -3.90 9.58 8.96
N LYS A 176 -4.57 9.27 10.09
CA LYS A 176 -4.14 9.73 11.42
C LYS A 176 -2.76 9.16 11.78
N VAL A 177 -2.54 7.86 11.58
CA VAL A 177 -1.25 7.20 11.83
C VAL A 177 -0.12 7.85 11.02
N LEU A 178 -0.31 8.06 9.72
CA LEU A 178 0.69 8.72 8.86
C LEU A 178 0.95 10.16 9.31
N THR A 179 -0.09 10.84 9.77
CA THR A 179 0.03 12.21 10.31
C THR A 179 0.89 12.24 11.56
N VAL A 180 0.66 11.32 12.50
CA VAL A 180 1.48 11.15 13.71
C VAL A 180 2.94 10.83 13.35
N ILE A 181 3.16 9.89 12.42
CA ILE A 181 4.51 9.51 11.97
C ILE A 181 5.25 10.72 11.41
N HIS A 182 4.59 11.52 10.55
CA HIS A 182 5.18 12.72 9.98
C HIS A 182 5.49 13.77 11.06
N ASN A 183 4.51 14.10 11.89
CA ASN A 183 4.63 15.12 12.94
C ASN A 183 5.79 14.80 13.88
N LEU A 184 5.90 13.53 14.29
CA LEU A 184 6.91 13.07 15.24
C LEU A 184 8.24 12.71 14.57
N GLY A 185 8.30 12.56 13.25
CA GLY A 185 9.53 12.25 12.50
C GLY A 185 9.99 10.80 12.71
N LEU A 186 9.04 9.86 12.77
CA LEU A 186 9.30 8.48 13.22
C LEU A 186 9.57 7.47 12.10
N SER A 187 9.50 7.86 10.82
CA SER A 187 9.56 6.91 9.70
C SER A 187 10.75 5.95 9.74
N GLU A 188 11.97 6.46 10.00
CA GLU A 188 13.16 5.61 10.06
C GLU A 188 13.16 4.66 11.26
N ILE A 189 12.72 5.15 12.43
CA ILE A 189 12.61 4.34 13.65
C ILE A 189 11.62 3.18 13.42
N LEU A 190 10.46 3.47 12.82
CA LEU A 190 9.42 2.46 12.69
C LEU A 190 9.75 1.38 11.64
N LYS A 191 10.63 1.68 10.67
CA LYS A 191 11.17 0.70 9.73
C LYS A 191 12.22 -0.23 10.34
N ALA A 192 12.91 0.23 11.40
CA ALA A 192 14.00 -0.50 12.00
C ALA A 192 13.54 -1.82 12.63
N LYS A 193 14.42 -2.82 12.58
CA LYS A 193 14.20 -4.11 13.22
C LYS A 193 14.48 -4.02 14.71
N ILE A 194 13.71 -4.76 15.49
CA ILE A 194 13.98 -4.95 16.92
C ILE A 194 14.94 -6.13 17.06
N THR A 195 16.20 -5.87 17.41
CA THR A 195 17.26 -6.90 17.45
C THR A 195 17.60 -7.36 18.86
N ASP A 196 17.19 -6.61 19.87
CA ASP A 196 17.51 -6.79 21.30
C ASP A 196 16.40 -7.54 22.07
N ARG A 197 15.35 -8.00 21.37
CA ARG A 197 14.18 -8.70 21.94
C ARG A 197 13.95 -10.05 21.26
N PRO A 198 14.70 -11.10 21.63
CA PRO A 198 14.59 -12.42 20.99
C PRO A 198 13.24 -13.09 21.21
N ASP A 199 12.48 -12.68 22.24
CA ASP A 199 11.13 -13.16 22.55
C ASP A 199 10.08 -12.75 21.51
N LEU A 200 10.31 -11.67 20.76
CA LEU A 200 9.35 -11.13 19.80
C LEU A 200 9.43 -11.81 18.42
N GLY A 201 10.51 -12.53 18.12
CA GLY A 201 10.77 -13.14 16.81
C GLY A 201 11.82 -12.39 15.97
N LYS A 202 12.23 -13.00 14.84
CA LYS A 202 13.42 -12.57 14.07
C LYS A 202 13.20 -11.43 13.06
N ASP A 203 11.95 -11.09 12.73
CA ASP A 203 11.62 -10.07 11.72
C ASP A 203 10.64 -9.00 12.24
N GLU A 204 10.68 -8.75 13.54
CA GLU A 204 9.85 -7.73 14.16
C GLU A 204 10.43 -6.34 13.95
N ARG A 205 9.53 -5.39 13.67
CA ARG A 205 9.85 -3.98 13.45
C ARG A 205 9.07 -3.13 14.43
N TYR A 206 9.66 -2.00 14.82
CA TYR A 206 9.03 -1.08 15.77
C TYR A 206 7.63 -0.64 15.31
N GLY A 207 7.47 -0.28 14.04
CA GLY A 207 6.18 0.13 13.49
C GLY A 207 5.06 -0.89 13.67
N ARG A 208 5.32 -2.16 13.34
CA ARG A 208 4.33 -3.25 13.47
C ARG A 208 3.92 -3.46 14.93
N ARG A 209 4.89 -3.39 15.85
CA ARG A 209 4.63 -3.51 17.29
C ARG A 209 3.85 -2.34 17.83
N VAL A 210 4.14 -1.11 17.40
CA VAL A 210 3.34 0.06 17.77
C VAL A 210 1.89 -0.10 17.34
N ILE A 211 1.62 -0.45 16.08
CA ILE A 211 0.25 -0.68 15.61
C ILE A 211 -0.46 -1.79 16.40
N PHE A 212 0.26 -2.87 16.70
CA PHE A 212 -0.28 -3.98 17.48
C PHE A 212 -0.66 -3.56 18.92
N GLU A 213 0.20 -2.82 19.62
CA GLU A 213 -0.08 -2.33 20.96
C GLU A 213 -1.20 -1.27 20.96
N LEU A 214 -1.21 -0.37 19.97
CA LEU A 214 -2.29 0.62 19.80
C LEU A 214 -3.64 -0.08 19.70
N ASN A 215 -3.77 -1.14 18.92
CA ASN A 215 -5.05 -1.84 18.79
C ASN A 215 -5.50 -2.55 20.07
N LYS A 216 -4.59 -2.92 20.98
CA LYS A 216 -4.97 -3.48 22.29
C LYS A 216 -5.53 -2.40 23.21
N ALA A 217 -4.91 -1.23 23.21
CA ALA A 217 -5.32 -0.11 24.05
C ALA A 217 -6.57 0.59 23.48
N TYR A 218 -6.60 0.77 22.17
CA TYR A 218 -7.63 1.45 21.41
C TYR A 218 -7.91 0.66 20.12
N PRO A 219 -8.93 -0.21 20.12
CA PRO A 219 -9.30 -0.95 18.93
C PRO A 219 -9.46 0.00 17.73
N VAL A 220 -8.93 -0.36 16.56
CA VAL A 220 -8.93 0.52 15.37
C VAL A 220 -10.34 1.00 14.97
N LEU A 221 -11.38 0.23 15.32
CA LEU A 221 -12.79 0.63 15.16
C LEU A 221 -13.16 1.93 15.89
N MET A 222 -12.41 2.28 16.95
CA MET A 222 -12.56 3.50 17.74
C MET A 222 -11.69 4.65 17.21
N SER A 223 -10.88 4.44 16.17
CA SER A 223 -10.02 5.46 15.57
C SER A 223 -10.72 6.78 15.21
N PRO A 224 -12.01 6.80 14.81
CA PRO A 224 -12.69 8.07 14.56
C PRO A 224 -12.81 8.96 15.80
N LEU A 225 -12.78 8.37 17.00
CA LEU A 225 -13.00 9.07 18.27
C LEU A 225 -11.73 9.69 18.85
N LEU A 226 -10.54 9.25 18.41
CA LEU A 226 -9.26 9.82 18.84
C LEU A 226 -8.86 10.93 17.89
N ASP A 227 -8.59 12.11 18.44
CA ASP A 227 -7.95 13.16 17.66
C ASP A 227 -6.46 12.82 17.41
N VAL A 228 -5.83 13.56 16.50
CA VAL A 228 -4.43 13.30 16.13
C VAL A 228 -3.49 13.47 17.33
N LYS A 229 -3.75 14.43 18.23
CA LYS A 229 -2.86 14.71 19.38
C LYS A 229 -2.96 13.60 20.42
N GLU A 230 -4.17 13.15 20.73
CA GLU A 230 -4.39 11.99 21.60
C GLU A 230 -3.72 10.75 21.02
N LEU A 231 -3.84 10.55 19.70
CA LEU A 231 -3.15 9.46 19.02
C LEU A 231 -1.63 9.58 19.12
N GLU A 232 -1.04 10.79 18.99
CA GLU A 232 0.41 10.99 19.20
C GLU A 232 0.86 10.48 20.58
N VAL A 233 0.10 10.79 21.64
CA VAL A 233 0.42 10.34 23.00
C VAL A 233 0.43 8.81 23.09
N GLU A 234 -0.61 8.16 22.57
CA GLU A 234 -0.73 6.70 22.61
C GLU A 234 0.30 6.00 21.72
N PHE A 235 0.62 6.60 20.57
CA PHE A 235 1.65 6.11 19.66
C PHE A 235 3.02 6.09 20.35
N LEU A 236 3.32 7.16 21.08
CA LEU A 236 4.57 7.29 21.82
C LEU A 236 4.66 6.35 23.02
N LYS A 237 3.56 6.14 23.75
CA LYS A 237 3.49 5.11 24.81
C LYS A 237 3.75 3.71 24.24
N ALA A 238 3.10 3.38 23.12
CA ALA A 238 3.29 2.11 22.45
C ALA A 238 4.73 1.92 21.96
N LEU A 239 5.36 2.98 21.42
CA LEU A 239 6.77 2.95 21.01
C LEU A 239 7.72 2.78 22.19
N GLY A 240 7.45 3.45 23.32
CA GLY A 240 8.24 3.37 24.54
C GLY A 240 8.33 1.98 25.17
N ASN A 241 7.44 1.06 24.82
CA ASN A 241 7.52 -0.36 25.22
C ASN A 241 8.71 -1.10 24.59
N TYR A 242 9.29 -0.54 23.52
CA TYR A 242 10.33 -1.21 22.72
C TYR A 242 11.54 -0.32 22.45
N TYR A 243 11.36 0.99 22.39
CA TYR A 243 12.41 1.94 22.02
C TYR A 243 12.69 2.89 23.18
N ASP A 244 13.95 2.97 23.61
CA ASP A 244 14.35 3.91 24.65
C ASP A 244 14.38 5.33 24.11
N VAL A 245 13.29 6.04 24.38
CA VAL A 245 13.13 7.43 23.93
C VAL A 245 14.00 8.41 24.72
N THR A 246 14.75 7.94 25.72
CA THR A 246 15.65 8.77 26.54
C THR A 246 17.09 8.84 26.00
N GLY A 247 17.41 8.10 24.94
CA GLY A 247 18.77 7.83 24.46
C GLY A 247 19.37 8.72 23.36
N ASP A 248 18.68 9.74 22.82
CA ASP A 248 19.18 10.65 21.77
C ASP A 248 20.26 11.66 22.28
N LYS A 249 21.29 11.16 22.96
CA LYS A 249 22.42 11.93 23.53
C LYS A 249 23.71 11.89 22.70
N LYS A 250 23.65 11.56 21.41
CA LYS A 250 24.80 11.78 20.53
C LYS A 250 24.45 12.86 19.52
N GLU A 251 24.72 14.09 19.93
CA GLU A 251 24.90 15.24 19.05
C GLU A 251 26.02 14.91 18.05
N GLU A 252 25.65 14.56 16.82
CA GLU A 252 26.49 14.88 15.67
C GLU A 252 25.95 16.16 15.06
N GLU A 253 26.82 17.17 14.98
CA GLU A 253 26.53 18.53 14.53
C GLU A 253 25.98 18.54 13.09
N VAL A 254 24.67 18.79 12.93
CA VAL A 254 24.01 19.09 11.63
C VAL A 254 22.95 20.19 11.87
N PRO A 255 22.80 21.20 10.97
CA PRO A 255 22.29 22.55 11.29
C PRO A 255 20.75 22.61 11.49
N PRO A 256 20.19 23.74 11.96
CA PRO A 256 18.95 23.75 12.72
C PRO A 256 17.73 23.60 11.82
N SER A 257 17.16 22.40 11.77
CA SER A 257 15.73 22.25 11.51
C SER A 257 15.21 20.96 12.13
N LYS A 258 14.26 21.11 13.06
CA LYS A 258 13.51 20.10 13.84
C LYS A 258 14.10 19.76 15.24
N PRO A 259 13.32 19.97 16.32
CA PRO A 259 13.74 19.60 17.68
C PRO A 259 13.77 18.08 17.87
N SER A 260 14.71 17.61 18.70
CA SER A 260 14.89 16.18 19.04
C SER A 260 13.64 15.53 19.61
N LEU A 261 13.50 14.20 19.43
CA LEU A 261 12.38 13.39 19.93
C LEU A 261 12.15 13.56 21.43
N LEU A 262 13.22 13.69 22.20
CA LEU A 262 13.19 14.02 23.63
C LEU A 262 12.48 15.34 23.95
N LYS A 263 12.73 16.41 23.18
CA LYS A 263 12.04 17.71 23.37
C LYS A 263 10.55 17.60 23.02
N ARG A 264 10.19 16.73 22.07
CA ARG A 264 8.79 16.48 21.70
C ARG A 264 8.06 15.66 22.77
N PHE A 265 8.69 14.61 23.30
CA PHE A 265 8.18 13.84 24.44
C PHE A 265 7.97 14.70 25.67
N ALA A 266 8.95 15.53 26.05
CA ALA A 266 8.85 16.36 27.25
C ALA A 266 7.78 17.45 27.15
N ASN A 267 7.43 17.90 25.94
CA ASN A 267 6.40 18.92 25.71
C ASN A 267 4.97 18.34 25.76
N ILE A 268 4.79 17.04 25.57
CA ILE A 268 3.47 16.38 25.65
C ILE A 268 3.03 16.18 27.12
N TYR A 269 3.97 16.10 28.05
CA TYR A 269 3.72 15.89 29.48
C TYR A 269 3.81 17.18 30.32
N ARG A 270 3.67 18.36 29.70
CA ARG A 270 3.54 19.68 30.36
C ARG A 270 2.20 20.31 30.04
#